data_AF-A0A1J5I5J2-F1
#
_entry.id   AF-A0A1J5I5J2-F1
#
_cell.length_a   1.000
_cell.length_b   1.000
_cell.length_c   1.000
_cell.angle_alpha   90.00
_cell.angle_beta   90.00
_cell.angle_gamma   90.00
#
_symmetry.space_group_name_H-M   'P 1'
#
loop_
_entity.id
_entity.type
_entity.pdbx_description
1 polymer ?
#
loop_
_entity_poly.entity_id
_entity_poly.type
_entity_poly.pdbx_seq_one_letter_code
_entity_poly.pdbx_strand_id
1 'polypeptide(L)'
;MELHGLENASGRNLSAEQEARRDILRGRIDESKAFDETLSGIIGEGFGPASVKPLLRQFAVNDAMLCLKSRWLRRIGETVAAGPLEIWKTAADETELHPDLSIWIADAMNHLDHHCTAVNPNPPEQTTLVTDPTAGDLAALIDAEADAMVPAALKCACDVWWKPFNQNVLKPLSEKIRDAKKEQKSLKDQSQEATGSFEVQHAIRKRLDALKSEIKAWQKELDVKTGKGQAVRDSIRSWRCPEALTWGDWLAEQAMYDQVSSLDRKRPPPQTVQEFILQEGAYHPDVNDGVRVNIAPLQKAGILVADVLAAKDVEKAIADRATWRDDERRWCREGKLPKPGWW
;
A
#
# COMPACT_ATOMS: atom_id res chain seq x y z
N MET A 1 -33.46 -24.54 -38.11
CA MET A 1 -34.55 -24.97 -39.03
C MET A 1 -34.02 -25.43 -40.39
N GLU A 2 -33.13 -24.68 -41.05
CA GLU A 2 -32.56 -25.06 -42.37
C GLU A 2 -31.77 -26.38 -42.35
N LEU A 3 -30.80 -26.53 -41.43
CA LEU A 3 -30.02 -27.77 -41.30
C LEU A 3 -30.90 -28.98 -41.02
N HIS A 4 -31.89 -28.84 -40.13
CA HIS A 4 -32.82 -29.93 -39.80
C HIS A 4 -33.65 -30.37 -41.02
N GLY A 5 -34.01 -29.43 -41.91
CA GLY A 5 -34.64 -29.76 -43.20
C GLY A 5 -33.73 -30.51 -44.16
N LEU A 6 -32.42 -30.18 -44.17
CA LEU A 6 -31.41 -30.88 -44.99
C LEU A 6 -31.04 -32.26 -44.44
N GLU A 7 -31.09 -32.46 -43.11
CA GLU A 7 -30.82 -33.75 -42.46
C GLU A 7 -32.03 -34.71 -42.55
N ASN A 8 -33.25 -34.17 -42.46
CA ASN A 8 -34.48 -34.96 -42.58
C ASN A 8 -34.84 -35.32 -44.05
N ALA A 9 -34.12 -34.78 -45.04
CA ALA A 9 -34.25 -35.17 -46.45
C ALA A 9 -33.67 -36.57 -46.76
N SER A 10 -33.31 -37.34 -45.72
CA SER A 10 -32.84 -38.72 -45.75
C SER A 10 -33.77 -39.63 -46.59
N GLY A 11 -33.46 -39.79 -47.87
CA GLY A 11 -34.27 -40.51 -48.86
C GLY A 11 -34.36 -39.84 -50.24
N ARG A 12 -33.92 -38.58 -50.38
CA ARG A 12 -33.71 -37.92 -51.68
C ARG A 12 -32.22 -37.58 -51.84
N ASN A 13 -31.66 -37.83 -53.02
CA ASN A 13 -30.30 -37.39 -53.33
C ASN A 13 -30.25 -35.85 -53.22
N LEU A 14 -29.52 -35.35 -52.23
CA LEU A 14 -29.22 -33.93 -52.10
C LEU A 14 -28.42 -33.49 -53.32
N SER A 15 -28.63 -32.27 -53.80
CA SER A 15 -27.71 -31.70 -54.79
C SER A 15 -26.35 -31.43 -54.14
N ALA A 16 -25.28 -31.38 -54.94
CA ALA A 16 -23.94 -31.04 -54.44
C ALA A 16 -23.92 -29.71 -53.66
N GLU A 17 -24.75 -28.75 -54.05
CA GLU A 17 -24.91 -27.47 -53.36
C GLU A 17 -25.60 -27.62 -52.00
N GLN A 18 -26.61 -28.49 -51.90
CA GLN A 18 -27.30 -28.79 -50.64
C GLN A 18 -26.40 -29.57 -49.67
N GLU A 19 -25.56 -30.48 -50.17
CA GLU A 19 -24.55 -31.17 -49.36
C GLU A 19 -23.49 -30.20 -48.84
N ALA A 20 -22.93 -29.34 -49.71
CA ALA A 20 -21.99 -28.30 -49.29
C ALA A 20 -22.60 -27.34 -48.26
N ARG A 21 -23.86 -26.93 -48.45
CA ARG A 21 -24.58 -26.07 -47.50
C ARG A 21 -24.81 -26.77 -46.16
N ARG A 22 -25.20 -28.05 -46.16
CA ARG A 22 -25.35 -28.86 -44.95
C ARG A 22 -24.03 -28.94 -44.18
N ASP A 23 -22.93 -29.19 -44.87
CA ASP A 23 -21.61 -29.34 -44.25
C ASP A 23 -21.11 -28.01 -43.66
N ILE A 24 -21.34 -26.88 -44.34
CA ILE A 24 -21.07 -25.53 -43.80
C ILE A 24 -21.91 -25.27 -42.54
N LEU A 25 -23.22 -25.55 -42.59
CA LEU A 25 -24.12 -25.32 -41.45
C LEU A 25 -23.73 -26.19 -40.25
N ARG A 26 -23.31 -27.45 -40.48
CA ARG A 26 -22.80 -28.33 -39.43
C ARG A 26 -21.52 -27.77 -38.81
N GLY A 27 -20.56 -27.36 -39.65
CA GLY A 27 -19.33 -26.72 -39.18
C GLY A 27 -19.58 -25.47 -38.32
N ARG A 28 -20.54 -24.62 -38.69
CA ARG A 28 -20.93 -23.45 -37.88
C ARG A 28 -21.58 -23.81 -36.55
N ILE A 29 -22.34 -24.91 -36.48
CA ILE A 29 -22.90 -25.39 -35.21
C ILE A 29 -21.79 -25.88 -34.29
N ASP A 30 -20.83 -26.63 -34.84
CA ASP A 30 -19.70 -27.13 -34.05
C ASP A 30 -18.82 -25.98 -33.55
N GLU A 31 -18.59 -24.95 -34.39
CA GLU A 31 -17.93 -23.70 -33.99
C GLU A 31 -18.69 -22.97 -32.87
N SER A 32 -20.02 -22.84 -32.99
CA SER A 32 -20.86 -22.22 -31.96
C SER A 32 -20.80 -22.98 -30.64
N LYS A 33 -20.82 -24.31 -30.66
CA LYS A 33 -20.71 -25.14 -29.45
C LYS A 33 -19.35 -24.97 -28.79
N ALA A 34 -18.27 -25.00 -29.57
CA ALA A 34 -16.92 -24.79 -29.05
C ALA A 34 -16.76 -23.39 -28.42
N PHE A 35 -17.40 -22.38 -29.02
CA PHE A 35 -17.44 -21.03 -28.46
C PHE A 35 -18.25 -20.97 -27.15
N ASP A 36 -19.43 -21.61 -27.09
CA ASP A 36 -20.24 -21.68 -25.86
C ASP A 36 -19.52 -22.42 -24.74
N GLU A 37 -18.79 -23.50 -25.05
CA GLU A 37 -17.93 -24.21 -24.10
C GLU A 37 -16.81 -23.30 -23.57
N THR A 38 -16.18 -22.53 -24.46
CA THR A 38 -15.14 -21.55 -24.09
C THR A 38 -15.70 -20.47 -23.17
N LEU A 39 -16.85 -19.87 -23.52
CA LEU A 39 -17.52 -18.87 -22.68
C LEU A 39 -17.93 -19.44 -21.33
N SER A 40 -18.46 -20.67 -21.31
CA SER A 40 -18.86 -21.33 -20.06
C SER A 40 -17.66 -21.57 -19.14
N GLY A 41 -16.53 -22.01 -19.69
CA GLY A 41 -15.28 -22.14 -18.95
C GLY A 41 -14.79 -20.80 -18.38
N ILE A 42 -14.84 -19.74 -19.18
CA ILE A 42 -14.44 -18.39 -18.77
C ILE A 42 -15.36 -17.82 -17.68
N ILE A 43 -16.67 -18.07 -17.76
CA ILE A 43 -17.62 -17.65 -16.73
C ILE A 43 -17.31 -18.34 -15.39
N GLY A 44 -16.91 -19.62 -15.43
CA GLY A 44 -16.58 -20.40 -14.23
C GLY A 44 -15.20 -20.08 -13.65
N GLU A 45 -14.19 -19.87 -14.48
CA GLU A 45 -12.78 -19.79 -14.05
C GLU A 45 -12.16 -18.39 -14.14
N GLY A 46 -12.85 -17.44 -14.79
CA GLY A 46 -12.32 -16.14 -15.14
C GLY A 46 -11.43 -16.15 -16.39
N PHE A 47 -10.87 -14.99 -16.72
CA PHE A 47 -10.03 -14.78 -17.91
C PHE A 47 -8.52 -14.92 -17.62
N GLY A 48 -8.14 -15.24 -16.38
CA GLY A 48 -6.74 -15.40 -15.98
C GLY A 48 -6.20 -16.79 -16.35
N PRO A 49 -4.98 -16.92 -16.89
CA PRO A 49 -4.37 -18.23 -17.14
C PRO A 49 -4.08 -18.94 -15.81
N ALA A 50 -4.00 -20.28 -15.85
CA ALA A 50 -3.66 -21.09 -14.67
C ALA A 50 -2.35 -20.67 -14.00
N SER A 51 -1.39 -20.12 -14.77
CA SER A 51 -0.12 -19.58 -14.28
C SER A 51 -0.27 -18.38 -13.33
N VAL A 52 -1.38 -17.63 -13.43
CA VAL A 52 -1.64 -16.43 -12.62
C VAL A 52 -2.46 -16.76 -11.37
N LYS A 53 -3.16 -17.90 -11.30
CA LYS A 53 -3.96 -18.29 -10.12
C LYS A 53 -3.15 -18.30 -8.80
N PRO A 54 -1.91 -18.84 -8.73
CA PRO A 54 -1.10 -18.77 -7.52
C PRO A 54 -0.74 -17.34 -7.10
N LEU A 55 -0.49 -16.45 -8.07
CA LEU A 55 -0.20 -15.04 -7.81
C LEU A 55 -1.43 -14.33 -7.22
N LEU A 56 -2.62 -14.54 -7.81
CA LEU A 56 -3.87 -13.99 -7.30
C LEU A 56 -4.19 -14.50 -5.89
N ARG A 57 -3.92 -15.78 -5.62
CA ARG A 57 -4.03 -16.34 -4.28
C ARG A 57 -3.10 -15.65 -3.28
N GLN A 58 -1.84 -15.40 -3.66
CA GLN A 58 -0.92 -14.64 -2.81
C GLN A 58 -1.44 -13.22 -2.52
N PHE A 59 -1.91 -12.51 -3.54
CA PHE A 59 -2.49 -11.18 -3.35
C PHE A 59 -3.74 -11.18 -2.49
N ALA A 60 -4.60 -12.20 -2.62
CA ALA A 60 -5.76 -12.36 -1.75
C ALA A 60 -5.36 -12.55 -0.27
N VAL A 61 -4.30 -13.30 0.01
CA VAL A 61 -3.77 -13.51 1.37
C VAL A 61 -3.09 -12.24 1.89
N ASN A 62 -2.30 -11.57 1.06
CA ASN A 62 -1.65 -10.30 1.41
C ASN A 62 -2.68 -9.23 1.76
N ASP A 63 -3.70 -9.06 0.91
CA ASP A 63 -4.75 -8.06 1.08
C ASP A 63 -5.55 -8.31 2.36
N ALA A 64 -5.90 -9.58 2.63
CA ALA A 64 -6.59 -9.96 3.86
C ALA A 64 -5.78 -9.67 5.12
N MET A 65 -4.48 -10.03 5.11
CA MET A 65 -3.58 -9.76 6.22
C MET A 65 -3.44 -8.25 6.48
N LEU A 66 -3.29 -7.44 5.43
CA LEU A 66 -3.22 -5.99 5.56
C LEU A 66 -4.52 -5.38 6.08
N CYS A 67 -5.68 -5.88 5.64
CA CYS A 67 -6.98 -5.44 6.12
C CYS A 67 -7.15 -5.72 7.62
N LEU A 68 -6.88 -6.94 8.06
CA LEU A 68 -6.97 -7.32 9.48
C LEU A 68 -5.98 -6.53 10.34
N LYS A 69 -4.74 -6.35 9.89
CA LYS A 69 -3.75 -5.50 10.59
C LYS A 69 -4.19 -4.05 10.68
N SER A 70 -4.74 -3.48 9.60
CA SER A 70 -5.29 -2.13 9.59
C SER A 70 -6.41 -1.98 10.63
N ARG A 71 -7.32 -2.96 10.75
CA ARG A 71 -8.38 -2.98 11.78
C ARG A 71 -7.81 -3.05 13.19
N TRP A 72 -6.86 -3.96 13.43
CA TRP A 72 -6.22 -4.09 14.73
C TRP A 72 -5.49 -2.81 15.14
N LEU A 73 -4.75 -2.18 14.21
CA LEU A 73 -4.05 -0.91 14.44
C LEU A 73 -5.01 0.26 14.66
N ARG A 74 -6.16 0.29 13.98
CA ARG A 74 -7.21 1.29 14.23
C ARG A 74 -7.74 1.17 15.65
N ARG A 75 -7.95 -0.06 16.13
CA ARG A 75 -8.35 -0.31 17.53
C ARG A 75 -7.29 0.12 18.54
N ILE A 76 -5.99 -0.04 18.22
CA ILE A 76 -4.91 0.58 19.01
C ILE A 76 -5.06 2.11 19.01
N GLY A 77 -5.31 2.73 17.85
CA GLY A 77 -5.52 4.17 17.72
C GLY A 77 -6.67 4.67 18.59
N GLU A 78 -7.81 3.96 18.59
CA GLU A 78 -8.95 4.24 19.46
C GLU A 78 -8.59 4.14 20.95
N THR A 79 -7.81 3.11 21.33
CA THR A 79 -7.35 2.91 22.71
C THR A 79 -6.38 4.01 23.14
N VAL A 80 -5.48 4.43 22.25
CA VAL A 80 -4.56 5.54 22.45
C VAL A 80 -5.34 6.85 22.64
N ALA A 81 -6.33 7.10 21.78
CA ALA A 81 -7.16 8.29 21.85
C ALA A 81 -7.98 8.37 23.15
N ALA A 82 -8.49 7.23 23.63
CA ALA A 82 -9.26 7.16 24.87
C ALA A 82 -8.41 7.21 26.16
N GLY A 83 -7.09 7.03 26.05
CA GLY A 83 -6.20 6.94 27.20
C GLY A 83 -5.02 7.90 27.13
N PRO A 84 -3.85 7.45 26.69
CA PRO A 84 -2.59 8.19 26.84
C PRO A 84 -2.43 9.41 25.93
N LEU A 85 -3.26 9.58 24.89
CA LEU A 85 -3.05 10.65 23.90
C LEU A 85 -3.09 12.05 24.51
N GLU A 86 -4.05 12.35 25.38
CA GLU A 86 -4.14 13.67 26.02
C GLU A 86 -2.92 13.96 26.90
N ILE A 87 -2.39 12.95 27.59
CA ILE A 87 -1.16 13.09 28.40
C ILE A 87 0.02 13.46 27.51
N TRP A 88 0.17 12.81 26.36
CA TRP A 88 1.26 13.11 25.42
C TRP A 88 1.11 14.48 24.77
N LYS A 89 -0.12 14.91 24.46
CA LYS A 89 -0.40 16.25 23.94
C LYS A 89 -0.02 17.32 24.97
N THR A 90 -0.46 17.17 26.22
CA THR A 90 -0.08 18.08 27.30
C THR A 90 1.43 18.12 27.50
N ALA A 91 2.10 16.97 27.55
CA ALA A 91 3.55 16.91 27.68
C ALA A 91 4.26 17.61 26.49
N ALA A 92 3.72 17.50 25.28
CA ALA A 92 4.22 18.19 24.10
C ALA A 92 4.03 19.71 24.19
N ASP A 93 2.86 20.17 24.61
CA ASP A 93 2.55 21.60 24.78
C ASP A 93 3.45 22.24 25.84
N GLU A 94 3.68 21.55 26.97
CA GLU A 94 4.58 21.97 28.05
C GLU A 94 6.05 22.09 27.61
N THR A 95 6.45 21.46 26.50
CA THR A 95 7.81 21.62 25.98
C THR A 95 8.07 23.03 25.43
N GLU A 96 7.01 23.73 25.01
CA GLU A 96 7.02 25.02 24.31
C GLU A 96 7.89 25.01 23.02
N LEU A 97 8.08 23.84 22.40
CA LEU A 97 8.95 23.71 21.22
C LEU A 97 8.29 24.23 19.94
N HIS A 98 7.00 24.00 19.78
CA HIS A 98 6.21 24.42 18.63
C HIS A 98 4.70 24.37 18.95
N PRO A 99 3.88 25.34 18.52
CA PRO A 99 2.43 25.35 18.79
C PRO A 99 1.69 24.15 18.21
N ASP A 100 2.13 23.65 17.06
CA ASP A 100 1.49 22.50 16.39
C ASP A 100 2.06 21.13 16.82
N LEU A 101 2.96 21.07 17.81
CA LEU A 101 3.61 19.79 18.17
C LEU A 101 2.60 18.74 18.64
N SER A 102 1.66 19.14 19.50
CA SER A 102 0.57 18.27 19.97
C SER A 102 -0.36 17.85 18.82
N ILE A 103 -0.58 18.73 17.84
CA ILE A 103 -1.36 18.43 16.63
C ILE A 103 -0.67 17.36 15.79
N TRP A 104 0.64 17.49 15.53
CA TRP A 104 1.40 16.50 14.76
C TRP A 104 1.39 15.13 15.44
N ILE A 105 1.50 15.09 16.77
CA ILE A 105 1.42 13.85 17.55
C ILE A 105 0.03 13.23 17.41
N ALA A 106 -1.04 14.02 17.59
CA ALA A 106 -2.41 13.53 17.49
C ALA A 106 -2.73 12.98 16.09
N ASP A 107 -2.33 13.69 15.04
CA ASP A 107 -2.50 13.25 13.65
C ASP A 107 -1.80 11.91 13.40
N ALA A 108 -0.55 11.76 13.85
CA ALA A 108 0.19 10.50 13.71
C ALA A 108 -0.46 9.33 14.46
N MET A 109 -1.08 9.57 15.63
CA MET A 109 -1.77 8.52 16.39
C MET A 109 -3.15 8.17 15.83
N ASN A 110 -3.82 9.11 15.17
CA ASN A 110 -5.10 8.85 14.50
C ASN A 110 -4.96 7.98 13.24
N HIS A 111 -3.73 7.83 12.74
CA HIS A 111 -3.41 7.14 11.49
C HIS A 111 -2.48 5.93 11.69
N LEU A 112 -2.55 5.27 12.85
CA LEU A 112 -1.76 4.06 13.11
C LEU A 112 -2.03 2.95 12.09
N ASP A 113 -3.25 2.86 11.57
CA ASP A 113 -3.65 1.88 10.57
C ASP A 113 -2.91 2.03 9.23
N HIS A 114 -2.39 3.22 8.93
CA HIS A 114 -1.51 3.45 7.76
C HIS A 114 -0.18 2.72 7.84
N HIS A 115 0.18 2.16 9.01
CA HIS A 115 1.40 1.39 9.21
C HIS A 115 1.20 -0.13 9.10
N CYS A 116 0.06 -0.59 8.60
CA CYS A 116 -0.26 -2.02 8.43
C CYS A 116 0.75 -2.80 7.57
N THR A 117 1.55 -2.15 6.71
CA THR A 117 2.62 -2.80 5.94
C THR A 117 3.97 -2.81 6.66
N ALA A 118 4.17 -1.93 7.64
CA ALA A 118 5.45 -1.73 8.33
C ALA A 118 5.57 -2.55 9.62
N VAL A 119 4.45 -2.89 10.26
CA VAL A 119 4.43 -3.73 11.45
C VAL A 119 4.35 -5.21 11.06
N ASN A 120 4.89 -6.11 11.87
CA ASN A 120 4.68 -7.56 11.71
C ASN A 120 3.23 -7.94 12.06
N PRO A 121 2.77 -9.18 11.75
CA PRO A 121 3.45 -10.20 10.97
C PRO A 121 3.40 -9.93 9.46
N ASN A 122 4.28 -10.61 8.73
CA ASN A 122 4.18 -10.72 7.27
C ASN A 122 3.11 -11.75 6.89
N PRO A 123 2.41 -11.57 5.76
CA PRO A 123 1.46 -12.56 5.26
C PRO A 123 2.18 -13.90 4.98
N PRO A 124 1.51 -15.05 5.22
CA PRO A 124 2.06 -16.34 4.83
C PRO A 124 2.15 -16.47 3.30
N GLU A 125 3.18 -17.17 2.85
CA GLU A 125 3.36 -17.50 1.44
C GLU A 125 2.34 -18.56 1.01
N GLN A 126 1.69 -18.38 -0.13
CA GLN A 126 0.65 -19.28 -0.62
C GLN A 126 1.18 -20.71 -0.83
N THR A 127 2.48 -20.86 -1.12
CA THR A 127 3.15 -22.16 -1.28
C THR A 127 3.22 -22.96 0.01
N THR A 128 3.11 -22.33 1.17
CA THR A 128 3.12 -23.01 2.47
C THR A 128 1.72 -23.37 2.96
N LEU A 129 0.68 -22.85 2.30
CA LEU A 129 -0.72 -23.00 2.69
C LEU A 129 -1.39 -24.14 1.92
N VAL A 130 -1.78 -25.20 2.64
CA VAL A 130 -2.52 -26.36 2.08
C VAL A 130 -3.95 -25.98 1.71
N THR A 131 -4.59 -25.13 2.50
CA THR A 131 -5.95 -24.62 2.28
C THR A 131 -5.96 -23.11 2.37
N ASP A 132 -7.03 -22.48 1.91
CA ASP A 132 -7.17 -21.02 2.02
C ASP A 132 -7.39 -20.62 3.48
N PRO A 133 -6.63 -19.63 3.99
CA PRO A 133 -6.76 -19.20 5.37
C PRO A 133 -8.08 -18.47 5.57
N THR A 134 -8.64 -18.66 6.76
CA THR A 134 -9.79 -17.92 7.27
C THR A 134 -9.36 -16.64 8.00
N ALA A 135 -10.32 -15.80 8.36
CA ALA A 135 -10.06 -14.67 9.25
C ALA A 135 -9.43 -15.11 10.58
N GLY A 136 -9.89 -16.25 11.14
CA GLY A 136 -9.34 -16.82 12.37
C GLY A 136 -7.88 -17.25 12.23
N ASP A 137 -7.51 -17.91 11.12
CA ASP A 137 -6.13 -18.33 10.88
C ASP A 137 -5.17 -17.14 10.81
N LEU A 138 -5.57 -16.07 10.11
CA LEU A 138 -4.77 -14.86 9.98
C LEU A 138 -4.76 -14.03 11.28
N ALA A 139 -5.89 -13.97 11.99
CA ALA A 139 -5.98 -13.30 13.28
C ALA A 139 -5.05 -13.93 14.32
N ALA A 140 -4.92 -15.26 14.34
CA ALA A 140 -3.99 -15.96 15.21
C ALA A 140 -2.52 -15.59 14.96
N LEU A 141 -2.14 -15.34 13.70
CA LEU A 141 -0.79 -14.85 13.37
C LEU A 141 -0.56 -13.46 13.93
N ILE A 142 -1.55 -12.57 13.84
CA ILE A 142 -1.48 -11.20 14.36
C ILE A 142 -1.43 -11.21 15.89
N ASP A 143 -2.28 -12.03 16.53
CA ASP A 143 -2.35 -12.17 17.99
C ASP A 143 -1.01 -12.65 18.59
N ALA A 144 -0.33 -13.59 17.92
CA ALA A 144 0.99 -14.07 18.32
C ALA A 144 2.08 -12.97 18.32
N GLU A 145 1.91 -11.91 17.53
CA GLU A 145 2.86 -10.78 17.43
C GLU A 145 2.34 -9.51 18.13
N ALA A 146 1.15 -9.56 18.76
CA ALA A 146 0.46 -8.38 19.27
C ALA A 146 1.31 -7.54 20.25
N ASP A 147 2.07 -8.19 21.14
CA ASP A 147 2.97 -7.49 22.09
C ASP A 147 4.06 -6.69 21.38
N ALA A 148 4.62 -7.22 20.28
CA ALA A 148 5.65 -6.57 19.49
C ALA A 148 5.08 -5.53 18.51
N MET A 149 3.83 -5.72 18.06
CA MET A 149 3.16 -4.81 17.14
C MET A 149 2.89 -3.44 17.74
N VAL A 150 2.50 -3.35 19.02
CA VAL A 150 2.24 -2.07 19.70
C VAL A 150 3.45 -1.12 19.65
N PRO A 151 4.64 -1.49 20.18
CA PRO A 151 5.80 -0.61 20.13
C PRO A 151 6.28 -0.35 18.70
N ALA A 152 6.10 -1.29 17.77
CA ALA A 152 6.43 -1.08 16.36
C ALA A 152 5.53 0.00 15.72
N ALA A 153 4.22 -0.06 15.95
CA ALA A 153 3.26 0.92 15.44
C ALA A 153 3.54 2.32 16.00
N LEU A 154 3.77 2.44 17.32
CA LEU A 154 4.10 3.71 17.96
C LEU A 154 5.44 4.26 17.50
N LYS A 155 6.41 3.39 17.20
CA LYS A 155 7.68 3.80 16.59
C LYS A 155 7.44 4.46 15.23
N CYS A 156 6.62 3.83 14.37
CA CYS A 156 6.26 4.37 13.06
C CYS A 156 5.56 5.73 13.19
N ALA A 157 4.55 5.84 14.06
CA ALA A 157 3.85 7.10 14.31
C ALA A 157 4.79 8.20 14.83
N CYS A 158 5.72 7.83 15.71
CA CYS A 158 6.77 8.74 16.16
C CYS A 158 7.66 9.22 15.03
N ASP A 159 7.98 8.38 14.04
CA ASP A 159 8.76 8.79 12.88
C ASP A 159 7.97 9.77 11.98
N VAL A 160 6.64 9.62 11.91
CA VAL A 160 5.74 10.52 11.18
C VAL A 160 5.76 11.93 11.77
N TRP A 161 5.44 12.11 13.05
CA TRP A 161 5.40 13.46 13.64
C TRP A 161 6.78 14.05 13.90
N TRP A 162 7.82 13.21 14.03
CA TRP A 162 9.19 13.70 14.15
C TRP A 162 9.66 14.44 12.89
N LYS A 163 9.12 14.09 11.71
CA LYS A 163 9.47 14.75 10.45
C LYS A 163 9.14 16.25 10.44
N PRO A 164 7.89 16.70 10.68
CA PRO A 164 7.59 18.13 10.79
C PRO A 164 8.28 18.78 12.00
N PHE A 165 8.47 18.07 13.11
CA PHE A 165 9.26 18.59 14.25
C PHE A 165 10.71 18.93 13.84
N ASN A 166 11.39 17.99 13.19
CA ASN A 166 12.74 18.20 12.69
C ASN A 166 12.79 19.34 11.65
N GLN A 167 11.81 19.40 10.75
CA GLN A 167 11.76 20.42 9.69
C GLN A 167 11.54 21.83 10.24
N ASN A 168 10.65 22.00 11.22
CA ASN A 168 10.22 23.32 11.69
C ASN A 168 10.99 23.80 12.93
N VAL A 169 11.52 22.89 13.75
CA VAL A 169 12.18 23.24 15.03
C VAL A 169 13.69 23.08 14.95
N LEU A 170 14.18 21.91 14.51
CA LEU A 170 15.60 21.57 14.58
C LEU A 170 16.39 22.09 13.38
N LYS A 171 15.85 21.91 12.17
CA LYS A 171 16.52 22.26 10.92
C LYS A 171 16.89 23.75 10.84
N PRO A 172 16.02 24.72 11.22
CA PRO A 172 16.39 26.13 11.17
C PRO A 172 17.60 26.48 12.05
N LEU A 173 17.71 25.87 13.24
CA LEU A 173 18.87 26.04 14.12
C LEU A 173 20.11 25.38 13.53
N SER A 174 19.98 24.15 13.00
CA SER A 174 21.08 23.45 12.35
C SER A 174 21.63 24.22 11.15
N GLU A 175 20.77 24.90 10.38
CA GLU A 175 21.17 25.73 9.24
C GLU A 175 21.88 27.01 9.69
N LYS A 176 21.37 27.70 10.73
CA LYS A 176 22.07 28.84 11.35
C LYS A 176 23.47 28.48 11.82
N ILE A 177 23.61 27.34 12.51
CA ILE A 177 24.91 26.83 12.97
C ILE A 177 25.83 26.56 11.78
N ARG A 178 25.32 25.92 10.73
CA ARG A 178 26.10 25.60 9.52
C ARG A 178 26.60 26.87 8.84
N ASP A 179 25.74 27.86 8.65
CA ASP A 179 26.08 29.06 7.90
C ASP A 179 27.04 29.97 8.70
N ALA A 180 26.87 30.04 10.02
CA ALA A 180 27.84 30.69 10.90
C ALA A 180 29.21 29.98 10.94
N LYS A 181 29.24 28.64 10.86
CA LYS A 181 30.50 27.89 10.71
C LYS A 181 31.19 28.20 9.37
N LYS A 182 30.42 28.40 8.29
CA LYS A 182 30.97 28.83 6.99
C LYS A 182 31.54 30.25 7.06
N GLU A 183 30.82 31.18 7.68
CA GLU A 183 31.29 32.56 7.90
C GLU A 183 32.58 32.56 8.75
N GLN A 184 32.60 31.78 9.84
CA GLN A 184 33.78 31.64 10.69
C GLN A 184 34.99 31.12 9.92
N LYS A 185 34.79 30.18 8.98
CA LYS A 185 35.86 29.69 8.12
C LYS A 185 36.36 30.79 7.17
N SER A 186 35.46 31.46 6.46
CA SER A 186 35.82 32.53 5.52
C SER A 186 36.58 33.68 6.20
N LEU A 187 36.16 34.08 7.40
CA LEU A 187 36.85 35.11 8.19
C LEU A 187 38.24 34.67 8.69
N LYS A 188 38.44 33.37 8.96
CA LYS A 188 39.77 32.84 9.29
C LYS A 188 40.69 32.86 8.08
N ASP A 189 40.19 32.47 6.91
CA ASP A 189 40.95 32.48 5.66
C ASP A 189 41.35 33.93 5.30
N GLN A 190 40.41 34.89 5.38
CA GLN A 190 40.70 36.32 5.20
C GLN A 190 41.71 36.88 6.21
N SER A 191 41.65 36.44 7.47
CA SER A 191 42.63 36.85 8.49
C SER A 191 44.05 36.33 8.22
N GLN A 192 44.19 35.22 7.50
CA GLN A 192 45.48 34.65 7.12
C GLN A 192 46.07 35.31 5.88
N GLU A 193 45.21 35.73 4.94
CA GLU A 193 45.60 36.38 3.69
C GLU A 193 45.83 37.90 3.83
N ALA A 194 45.23 38.55 4.83
CA ALA A 194 45.25 40.00 4.96
C ALA A 194 46.52 40.56 5.64
N THR A 195 47.34 41.27 4.87
CA THR A 195 48.32 42.31 5.32
C THR A 195 47.65 43.67 5.58
N GLY A 196 46.38 43.66 5.99
CA GLY A 196 45.55 44.87 6.14
C GLY A 196 45.76 45.65 7.45
N SER A 197 45.20 46.87 7.52
CA SER A 197 45.18 47.75 8.70
C SER A 197 44.80 47.00 9.98
N PHE A 198 45.42 47.38 11.11
CA PHE A 198 45.11 46.89 12.45
C PHE A 198 43.60 46.89 12.76
N GLU A 199 42.87 47.88 12.24
CA GLU A 199 41.42 48.03 12.42
C GLU A 199 40.64 46.87 11.78
N VAL A 200 41.05 46.42 10.60
CA VAL A 200 40.42 45.31 9.87
C VAL A 200 40.67 43.99 10.60
N GLN A 201 41.90 43.76 11.04
CA GLN A 201 42.25 42.55 11.83
C GLN A 201 41.51 42.52 13.17
N HIS A 202 41.39 43.66 13.85
CA HIS A 202 40.63 43.77 15.10
C HIS A 202 39.13 43.47 14.88
N ALA A 203 38.53 44.01 13.81
CA ALA A 203 37.14 43.76 13.46
C ALA A 203 36.87 42.28 13.14
N ILE A 204 37.74 41.63 12.35
CA ILE A 204 37.64 40.20 12.04
C ILE A 204 37.71 39.36 13.31
N ARG A 205 38.68 39.63 14.21
CA ARG A 205 38.82 38.91 15.48
C ARG A 205 37.57 39.05 16.36
N LYS A 206 37.05 40.27 16.48
CA LYS A 206 35.83 40.55 17.23
C LYS A 206 34.63 39.76 16.68
N ARG A 207 34.48 39.67 15.35
CA ARG A 207 33.41 38.88 14.71
C ARG A 207 33.61 37.37 14.90
N LEU A 208 34.84 36.87 14.82
CA LEU A 208 35.15 35.46 15.07
C LEU A 208 34.79 35.03 16.51
N ASP A 209 35.10 35.86 17.50
CA ASP A 209 34.77 35.60 18.90
C ASP A 209 33.25 35.65 19.15
N ALA A 210 32.55 36.59 18.50
CA ALA A 210 31.09 36.65 18.51
C ALA A 210 30.47 35.39 17.90
N LEU A 211 30.88 35.00 16.68
CA LEU A 211 30.41 33.79 16.00
C LEU A 211 30.66 32.53 16.82
N LYS A 212 31.83 32.41 17.48
CA LYS A 212 32.13 31.26 18.34
C LYS A 212 31.14 31.16 19.50
N SER A 213 30.79 32.30 20.10
CA SER A 213 29.83 32.37 21.20
C SER A 213 28.41 32.07 20.73
N GLU A 214 27.99 32.64 19.59
CA GLU A 214 26.70 32.39 18.94
C GLU A 214 26.52 30.90 18.58
N ILE A 215 27.50 30.30 17.90
CA ILE A 215 27.47 28.88 17.51
C ILE A 215 27.34 27.98 18.75
N LYS A 216 28.08 28.28 19.83
CA LYS A 216 27.98 27.51 21.07
C LYS A 216 26.59 27.64 21.71
N ALA A 217 26.02 28.84 21.69
CA ALA A 217 24.67 29.08 22.21
C ALA A 217 23.62 28.31 21.40
N TRP A 218 23.66 28.40 20.06
CA TRP A 218 22.73 27.66 19.20
C TRP A 218 22.91 26.15 19.27
N GLN A 219 24.13 25.64 19.43
CA GLN A 219 24.35 24.20 19.63
C GLN A 219 23.70 23.73 20.93
N LYS A 220 23.89 24.47 22.03
CA LYS A 220 23.23 24.17 23.31
C LYS A 220 21.71 24.22 23.19
N GLU A 221 21.18 25.22 22.48
CA GLU A 221 19.75 25.33 22.22
C GLU A 221 19.22 24.14 21.42
N LEU A 222 19.93 23.73 20.35
CA LEU A 222 19.58 22.58 19.54
C LEU A 222 19.55 21.29 20.35
N ASP A 223 20.56 21.07 21.20
CA ASP A 223 20.65 19.87 22.06
C ASP A 223 19.50 19.83 23.06
N VAL A 224 19.16 20.98 23.69
CA VAL A 224 18.02 21.09 24.60
C VAL A 224 16.69 20.81 23.90
N LYS A 225 16.47 21.41 22.71
CA LYS A 225 15.22 21.20 21.96
C LYS A 225 15.08 19.75 21.49
N THR A 226 16.19 19.16 21.03
CA THR A 226 16.23 17.74 20.64
C THR A 226 15.91 16.85 21.83
N GLY A 227 16.51 17.11 22.99
CA GLY A 227 16.27 16.34 24.22
C GLY A 227 14.82 16.40 24.70
N LYS A 228 14.21 17.60 24.70
CA LYS A 228 12.79 17.76 25.04
C LYS A 228 11.87 16.98 24.10
N GLY A 229 12.07 17.09 22.79
CA GLY A 229 11.30 16.32 21.80
C GLY A 229 11.49 14.82 21.97
N GLN A 230 12.73 14.38 22.25
CA GLN A 230 13.05 12.98 22.47
C GLN A 230 12.36 12.41 23.71
N ALA A 231 12.26 13.18 24.80
CA ALA A 231 11.55 12.74 26.00
C ALA A 231 10.06 12.43 25.73
N VAL A 232 9.37 13.25 24.94
CA VAL A 232 7.99 12.97 24.50
C VAL A 232 7.94 11.70 23.67
N ARG A 233 8.86 11.55 22.72
CA ARG A 233 8.96 10.37 21.85
C ARG A 233 9.20 9.08 22.63
N ASP A 234 10.05 9.13 23.65
CA ASP A 234 10.36 7.98 24.52
C ASP A 234 9.17 7.64 25.43
N SER A 235 8.44 8.64 25.91
CA SER A 235 7.19 8.43 26.64
C SER A 235 6.14 7.71 25.78
N ILE A 236 6.01 8.07 24.51
CA ILE A 236 5.09 7.39 23.58
C ILE A 236 5.56 5.96 23.31
N ARG A 237 6.84 5.75 23.01
CA ARG A 237 7.41 4.43 22.65
C ARG A 237 7.46 3.44 23.82
N SER A 238 7.49 3.93 25.05
CA SER A 238 7.48 3.08 26.24
C SER A 238 6.07 2.62 26.63
N TRP A 239 5.02 3.23 26.06
CA TRP A 239 3.65 2.79 26.31
C TRP A 239 3.38 1.38 25.79
N ARG A 240 2.49 0.68 26.50
CA ARG A 240 2.09 -0.70 26.20
C ARG A 240 0.58 -0.81 26.34
N CYS A 241 0.00 -1.75 25.62
CA CYS A 241 -1.42 -2.07 25.65
C CYS A 241 -1.61 -3.55 26.01
N PRO A 242 -1.70 -3.90 27.32
CA PRO A 242 -1.91 -5.29 27.72
C PRO A 242 -3.21 -5.88 27.15
N GLU A 243 -4.24 -5.05 26.99
CA GLU A 243 -5.52 -5.46 26.42
C GLU A 243 -5.41 -5.91 24.97
N ALA A 244 -4.41 -5.43 24.21
CA ALA A 244 -4.21 -5.82 22.82
C ALA A 244 -3.94 -7.33 22.64
N LEU A 245 -3.46 -8.00 23.70
CA LEU A 245 -3.25 -9.45 23.76
C LEU A 245 -4.54 -10.26 23.91
N THR A 246 -5.69 -9.59 24.05
CA THR A 246 -7.00 -10.24 24.23
C THR A 246 -7.89 -10.07 23.00
N TRP A 247 -7.37 -9.47 21.93
CA TRP A 247 -8.17 -9.09 20.77
C TRP A 247 -8.21 -10.16 19.67
N GLY A 248 -7.50 -11.28 19.81
CA GLY A 248 -7.48 -12.37 18.84
C GLY A 248 -8.89 -12.84 18.44
N ASP A 249 -9.74 -13.17 19.42
CA ASP A 249 -11.12 -13.63 19.16
C ASP A 249 -11.96 -12.58 18.42
N TRP A 250 -11.88 -11.32 18.84
CA TRP A 250 -12.57 -10.23 18.15
C TRP A 250 -12.07 -10.06 16.72
N LEU A 251 -10.76 -10.19 16.49
CA LEU A 251 -10.16 -10.01 15.18
C LEU A 251 -10.55 -11.16 14.23
N ALA A 252 -10.67 -12.38 14.77
CA ALA A 252 -11.12 -13.56 14.03
C ALA A 252 -12.57 -13.44 13.51
N GLU A 253 -13.41 -12.63 14.18
CA GLU A 253 -14.78 -12.35 13.76
C GLU A 253 -14.87 -11.22 12.71
N GLN A 254 -13.76 -10.54 12.40
CA GLN A 254 -13.76 -9.47 11.41
C GLN A 254 -13.77 -10.00 9.98
N ALA A 255 -14.36 -9.23 9.07
CA ALA A 255 -14.27 -9.50 7.64
C ALA A 255 -12.81 -9.45 7.16
N MET A 256 -12.39 -10.47 6.40
CA MET A 256 -11.04 -10.56 5.82
C MET A 256 -10.72 -9.38 4.90
N TYR A 257 -11.73 -8.85 4.23
CA TYR A 257 -11.59 -7.82 3.22
C TYR A 257 -12.43 -6.58 3.59
N ASP A 258 -12.01 -5.42 3.10
CA ASP A 258 -12.71 -4.15 3.31
C ASP A 258 -13.13 -3.56 1.95
N GLN A 259 -13.67 -2.34 1.97
CA GLN A 259 -14.15 -1.71 0.76
C GLN A 259 -13.05 -1.50 -0.29
N VAL A 260 -11.77 -1.41 0.13
CA VAL A 260 -10.58 -1.30 -0.74
C VAL A 260 -10.37 -2.56 -1.59
N SER A 261 -10.81 -3.71 -1.11
CA SER A 261 -10.76 -4.97 -1.84
C SER A 261 -11.86 -5.13 -2.90
N SER A 262 -12.83 -4.21 -2.98
CA SER A 262 -13.92 -4.26 -3.97
C SER A 262 -13.47 -3.68 -5.32
N LEU A 263 -14.02 -4.19 -6.43
CA LEU A 263 -13.71 -3.69 -7.78
C LEU A 263 -14.24 -2.28 -8.04
N ASP A 264 -15.44 -1.93 -7.59
CA ASP A 264 -16.13 -0.71 -8.05
C ASP A 264 -16.85 0.05 -6.92
N ARG A 265 -16.51 -0.28 -5.67
CA ARG A 265 -17.20 0.14 -4.42
C ARG A 265 -18.69 -0.19 -4.32
N LYS A 266 -19.37 -0.57 -5.40
CA LYS A 266 -20.79 -0.91 -5.43
C LYS A 266 -21.01 -2.36 -5.05
N ARG A 267 -20.10 -3.23 -5.49
CA ARG A 267 -20.11 -4.64 -5.10
C ARG A 267 -19.61 -4.77 -3.67
N PRO A 268 -20.19 -5.71 -2.89
CA PRO A 268 -19.62 -6.07 -1.60
C PRO A 268 -18.18 -6.54 -1.80
N PRO A 269 -17.29 -6.26 -0.84
CA PRO A 269 -15.97 -6.88 -0.82
C PRO A 269 -16.08 -8.41 -0.86
N PRO A 270 -15.09 -9.11 -1.44
CA PRO A 270 -15.01 -10.56 -1.32
C PRO A 270 -15.02 -10.98 0.15
N GLN A 271 -15.52 -12.17 0.46
CA GLN A 271 -15.55 -12.73 1.81
C GLN A 271 -14.52 -13.84 1.99
N THR A 272 -14.07 -14.45 0.89
CA THR A 272 -13.11 -15.55 0.88
C THR A 272 -11.99 -15.32 -0.12
N VAL A 273 -10.88 -16.04 0.04
CA VAL A 273 -9.77 -16.05 -0.92
C VAL A 273 -10.26 -16.45 -2.32
N GLN A 274 -11.15 -17.43 -2.42
CA GLN A 274 -11.71 -17.86 -3.71
C GLN A 274 -12.57 -16.78 -4.36
N GLU A 275 -13.41 -16.08 -3.59
CA GLU A 275 -14.18 -14.95 -4.12
C GLU A 275 -13.27 -13.82 -4.60
N PHE A 276 -12.18 -13.53 -3.88
CA PHE A 276 -11.19 -12.56 -4.31
C PHE A 276 -10.52 -12.97 -5.63
N ILE A 277 -10.11 -14.24 -5.76
CA ILE A 277 -9.51 -14.78 -6.99
C ILE A 277 -10.49 -14.69 -8.16
N LEU A 278 -11.75 -15.08 -7.95
CA LEU A 278 -12.80 -14.97 -8.98
C LEU A 278 -13.02 -13.52 -9.40
N GLN A 279 -13.05 -12.60 -8.43
CA GLN A 279 -13.19 -11.17 -8.69
C GLN A 279 -12.03 -10.62 -9.55
N GLU A 280 -10.78 -10.90 -9.17
CA GLU A 280 -9.60 -10.41 -9.90
C GLU A 280 -9.36 -11.13 -11.24
N GLY A 281 -9.84 -12.37 -11.33
CA GLY A 281 -9.87 -13.16 -12.56
C GLY A 281 -10.94 -12.70 -13.55
N ALA A 282 -11.95 -11.95 -13.10
CA ALA A 282 -13.01 -11.47 -13.98
C ALA A 282 -12.51 -10.47 -15.03
N TYR A 283 -13.19 -10.44 -16.17
CA TYR A 283 -12.95 -9.39 -17.16
C TYR A 283 -13.62 -8.09 -16.73
N HIS A 284 -12.80 -7.17 -16.25
CA HIS A 284 -13.20 -5.83 -15.87
C HIS A 284 -12.23 -4.82 -16.48
N PRO A 285 -12.47 -4.37 -17.72
CA PRO A 285 -11.60 -3.39 -18.37
C PRO A 285 -11.78 -2.03 -17.71
N ASP A 286 -10.68 -1.30 -17.53
CA ASP A 286 -10.67 0.06 -16.97
C ASP A 286 -10.09 1.05 -17.99
N VAL A 287 -10.58 2.29 -18.00
CA VAL A 287 -10.10 3.33 -18.93
C VAL A 287 -8.68 3.78 -18.65
N ASN A 288 -8.25 3.69 -17.38
CA ASN A 288 -6.90 4.02 -16.95
C ASN A 288 -5.95 2.83 -17.16
N ASP A 289 -6.49 1.63 -17.34
CA ASP A 289 -5.69 0.48 -17.78
C ASP A 289 -5.25 0.67 -19.24
N GLY A 290 -3.96 0.48 -19.50
CA GLY A 290 -3.44 0.53 -20.87
C GLY A 290 -4.08 -0.55 -21.76
N VAL A 291 -4.24 -0.26 -23.05
CA VAL A 291 -4.86 -1.16 -24.07
C VAL A 291 -4.34 -2.59 -23.97
N ARG A 292 -3.02 -2.76 -23.78
CA ARG A 292 -2.37 -4.06 -23.62
C ARG A 292 -2.99 -4.90 -22.49
N VAL A 293 -3.24 -4.29 -21.34
CA VAL A 293 -3.75 -4.96 -20.14
C VAL A 293 -5.23 -5.29 -20.30
N ASN A 294 -6.00 -4.41 -20.95
CA ASN A 294 -7.41 -4.64 -21.23
C ASN A 294 -7.66 -5.72 -22.27
N ILE A 295 -6.75 -5.92 -23.24
CA ILE A 295 -6.98 -6.87 -24.34
C ILE A 295 -6.36 -8.24 -24.10
N ALA A 296 -5.30 -8.34 -23.28
CA ALA A 296 -4.63 -9.59 -23.01
C ALA A 296 -5.54 -10.73 -22.51
N PRO A 297 -6.51 -10.50 -21.58
CA PRO A 297 -7.41 -11.56 -21.14
C PRO A 297 -8.31 -12.06 -22.28
N LEU A 298 -8.80 -11.17 -23.14
CA LEU A 298 -9.63 -11.54 -24.30
C LEU A 298 -8.83 -12.33 -25.34
N GLN A 299 -7.58 -11.91 -25.61
CA GLN A 299 -6.70 -12.62 -26.53
C GLN A 299 -6.36 -14.01 -26.00
N LYS A 300 -6.06 -14.13 -24.70
CA LYS A 300 -5.78 -15.44 -24.07
C LYS A 300 -6.97 -16.39 -24.16
N ALA A 301 -8.17 -15.84 -24.05
CA ALA A 301 -9.43 -16.56 -24.19
C ALA A 301 -9.77 -16.97 -25.64
N GLY A 302 -9.00 -16.52 -26.64
CA GLY A 302 -9.27 -16.82 -28.05
C GLY A 302 -10.53 -16.13 -28.60
N ILE A 303 -11.03 -15.10 -27.93
CA ILE A 303 -12.27 -14.39 -28.33
C ILE A 303 -12.00 -13.32 -29.40
N LEU A 304 -10.73 -12.93 -29.59
CA LEU A 304 -10.36 -11.94 -30.59
C LEU A 304 -10.26 -12.56 -31.98
N VAL A 305 -10.68 -11.80 -33.00
CA VAL A 305 -10.56 -12.18 -34.41
C VAL A 305 -9.09 -12.27 -34.86
N ALA A 306 -8.21 -11.51 -34.22
CA ALA A 306 -6.78 -11.53 -34.47
C ALA A 306 -5.99 -11.20 -33.20
N ASP A 307 -4.76 -11.71 -33.12
CA ASP A 307 -3.82 -11.36 -32.07
C ASP A 307 -3.44 -9.87 -32.16
N VAL A 308 -3.54 -9.17 -31.04
CA VAL A 308 -3.14 -7.76 -30.89
C VAL A 308 -1.77 -7.67 -30.20
N LEU A 309 -1.50 -8.59 -29.27
CA LEU A 309 -0.26 -8.71 -28.53
C LEU A 309 0.57 -9.89 -29.04
N ALA A 310 1.90 -9.78 -28.93
CA ALA A 310 2.75 -10.95 -29.11
C ALA A 310 2.44 -11.99 -28.03
N ALA A 311 2.43 -13.28 -28.38
CA ALA A 311 2.07 -14.37 -27.46
C ALA A 311 2.85 -14.35 -26.13
N LYS A 312 4.14 -13.94 -26.17
CA LYS A 312 5.01 -13.82 -24.99
C LYS A 312 4.58 -12.73 -23.99
N ASP A 313 3.81 -11.74 -24.44
CA ASP A 313 3.44 -10.56 -23.65
C ASP A 313 2.05 -10.70 -22.99
N VAL A 314 1.25 -11.68 -23.42
CA VAL A 314 -0.14 -11.86 -22.96
C VAL A 314 -0.19 -12.17 -21.46
N GLU A 315 0.51 -13.21 -21.01
CA GLU A 315 0.47 -13.60 -19.58
C GLU A 315 1.11 -12.55 -18.68
N LYS A 316 2.18 -11.91 -19.17
CA LYS A 316 2.82 -10.79 -18.47
C LYS A 316 1.86 -9.63 -18.27
N ALA A 317 1.11 -9.24 -19.30
CA ALA A 317 0.15 -8.14 -19.17
C ALA A 317 -0.96 -8.42 -18.15
N ILE A 318 -1.41 -9.68 -18.05
CA ILE A 318 -2.40 -10.10 -17.04
C ILE A 318 -1.79 -10.06 -15.63
N ALA A 319 -0.55 -10.53 -15.46
CA ALA A 319 0.15 -10.49 -14.19
C ALA A 319 0.49 -9.05 -13.74
N ASP A 320 0.91 -8.19 -14.67
CA ASP A 320 1.19 -6.77 -14.42
C ASP A 320 -0.07 -6.07 -13.85
N ARG A 321 -1.26 -6.33 -14.43
CA ARG A 321 -2.54 -5.79 -13.93
C ARG A 321 -2.80 -6.17 -12.47
N ALA A 322 -2.68 -7.46 -12.17
CA ALA A 322 -2.91 -7.98 -10.83
C ALA A 322 -1.96 -7.32 -9.82
N THR A 323 -0.70 -7.14 -10.21
CA THR A 323 0.33 -6.49 -9.38
C THR A 323 0.00 -5.03 -9.12
N TRP A 324 -0.39 -4.26 -10.15
CA TRP A 324 -0.78 -2.85 -9.95
C TRP A 324 -1.98 -2.69 -9.05
N ARG A 325 -2.98 -3.57 -9.19
CA ARG A 325 -4.15 -3.55 -8.31
C ARG A 325 -3.79 -3.88 -6.86
N ASP A 326 -2.90 -4.84 -6.64
CA ASP A 326 -2.38 -5.14 -5.30
C ASP A 326 -1.64 -3.92 -4.70
N ASP A 327 -0.77 -3.28 -5.49
CA ASP A 327 -0.02 -2.10 -5.08
C ASP A 327 -0.92 -0.92 -4.70
N GLU A 328 -1.94 -0.61 -5.49
CA GLU A 328 -2.83 0.51 -5.18
C GLU A 328 -3.70 0.24 -3.95
N ARG A 329 -4.20 -0.99 -3.77
CA ARG A 329 -4.93 -1.36 -2.53
C ARG A 329 -4.02 -1.20 -1.31
N ARG A 330 -2.78 -1.65 -1.41
CA ARG A 330 -1.77 -1.45 -0.37
C ARG A 330 -1.54 0.04 -0.10
N TRP A 331 -1.34 0.86 -1.13
CA TRP A 331 -1.13 2.30 -0.99
C TRP A 331 -2.33 3.04 -0.40
N CYS A 332 -3.54 2.56 -0.65
CA CYS A 332 -4.74 3.08 0.00
C CYS A 332 -4.72 2.82 1.51
N ARG A 333 -4.37 1.58 1.91
CA ARG A 333 -4.26 1.25 3.33
C ARG A 333 -3.10 1.94 4.02
N GLU A 334 -2.06 2.32 3.28
CA GLU A 334 -0.95 3.16 3.77
C GLU A 334 -1.27 4.67 3.80
N GLY A 335 -2.49 5.07 3.42
CA GLY A 335 -2.89 6.49 3.36
C GLY A 335 -2.20 7.30 2.26
N LYS A 336 -1.52 6.65 1.32
CA LYS A 336 -0.84 7.31 0.18
C LYS A 336 -1.81 7.67 -0.94
N LEU A 337 -2.88 6.89 -1.08
CA LEU A 337 -3.97 7.13 -2.01
C LEU A 337 -5.31 7.16 -1.25
N PRO A 338 -6.25 8.04 -1.62
CA PRO A 338 -7.58 8.03 -1.03
C PRO A 338 -8.45 6.87 -1.54
N LYS A 339 -8.10 6.34 -2.72
CA LYS A 339 -8.76 5.21 -3.36
C LYS A 339 -7.89 4.61 -4.48
N PRO A 340 -8.14 3.34 -4.85
CA PRO A 340 -7.72 2.79 -6.13
C PRO A 340 -8.13 3.64 -7.32
N GLY A 341 -7.32 3.62 -8.37
CA GLY A 341 -7.50 4.37 -9.60
C GLY A 341 -8.63 3.83 -10.50
N TRP A 342 -8.95 2.54 -10.39
CA TRP A 342 -10.03 1.88 -11.16
C TRP A 342 -11.44 2.08 -10.56
N TRP A 343 -11.57 2.90 -9.51
CA TRP A 343 -12.85 3.18 -8.83
C TRP A 343 -13.57 4.43 -9.32
#